data_AF-A4J7M9-F1
#
_entry.id   AF-A4J7M9-F1
#
_cell.length_a   1.000
_cell.length_b   1.000
_cell.length_c   1.000
_cell.angle_alpha   90.00
_cell.angle_beta   90.00
_cell.angle_gamma   90.00
#
_symmetry.space_group_name_H-M   'P 1'
#
loop_
_entity.id
_entity.type
_entity.pdbx_description
1 polymer ?
#
loop_
_entity_poly.entity_id
_entity_poly.type
_entity_poly.pdbx_seq_one_letter_code
_entity_poly.pdbx_strand_id
1 'polypeptide(L)'
;MPHLLKVRSLAQLNEIERNVLFFVRENTSPDGMLIYPLRDIGKTLGYSELEVQRTLRNLENLKLVDYREGESPGDPNMILYKDEWLNEFTQKHSSQMSDFNS
;
A
#
# COMPACT_ATOMS: atom_id res chain seq x y z
N MET A 1 -2.14 -9.25 -22.45
CA MET A 1 -1.71 -7.90 -22.02
C MET A 1 -2.09 -7.55 -20.56
N PRO A 2 -1.95 -8.42 -19.54
CA PRO A 2 -2.31 -8.08 -18.14
C PRO A 2 -1.29 -7.16 -17.43
N HIS A 3 -0.01 -7.21 -17.81
CA HIS A 3 1.04 -6.42 -17.16
C HIS A 3 0.93 -4.90 -17.39
N LEU A 4 0.47 -4.47 -18.57
CA LEU A 4 0.31 -3.06 -18.91
C LEU A 4 -0.80 -2.36 -18.10
N LEU A 5 -1.85 -3.10 -17.70
CA LEU A 5 -2.96 -2.58 -16.90
C LEU A 5 -2.56 -2.37 -15.44
N LYS A 6 -1.80 -3.33 -14.87
CA LYS A 6 -1.26 -3.23 -13.50
C LYS A 6 -0.32 -2.02 -13.33
N VAL A 7 0.50 -1.74 -14.34
CA VAL A 7 1.43 -0.60 -14.32
C VAL A 7 0.69 0.74 -14.36
N ARG A 8 -0.46 0.84 -15.06
CA ARG A 8 -1.25 2.08 -15.16
C ARG A 8 -2.06 2.39 -13.91
N SER A 9 -2.63 1.40 -13.23
CA SER A 9 -3.34 1.62 -11.96
C SER A 9 -2.38 2.06 -10.85
N LEU A 10 -1.16 1.50 -10.81
CA LEU A 10 -0.10 1.96 -9.90
C LEU A 10 0.41 3.37 -10.20
N ALA A 11 0.16 3.89 -11.41
CA ALA A 11 0.49 5.28 -11.75
C ALA A 11 -0.40 6.30 -11.01
N GLN A 12 -1.55 5.89 -10.48
CA GLN A 12 -2.42 6.75 -9.66
C GLN A 12 -1.88 6.98 -8.25
N LEU A 13 -1.06 6.05 -7.75
CA LEU A 13 -0.34 6.25 -6.50
C LEU A 13 0.78 7.26 -6.72
N ASN A 14 0.99 8.17 -5.77
CA ASN A 14 2.19 9.00 -5.78
C ASN A 14 3.43 8.16 -5.45
N GLU A 15 4.62 8.78 -5.53
CA GLU A 15 5.89 8.06 -5.33
C GLU A 15 6.00 7.41 -3.95
N ILE A 16 5.69 8.15 -2.88
CA ILE A 16 5.75 7.61 -1.52
C ILE A 16 4.76 6.48 -1.31
N GLU A 17 3.53 6.57 -1.84
CA GLU A 17 2.53 5.51 -1.77
C GLU A 17 3.00 4.23 -2.45
N ARG A 18 3.61 4.34 -3.64
CA ARG A 18 4.20 3.17 -4.32
C ARG A 18 5.33 2.56 -3.50
N ASN A 19 6.24 3.39 -3.01
CA ASN A 19 7.43 2.93 -2.30
C ASN A 19 7.06 2.24 -0.98
N VAL A 20 6.13 2.82 -0.21
CA VAL A 20 5.62 2.22 1.02
C VAL A 20 4.85 0.93 0.73
N LEU A 21 4.00 0.89 -0.31
CA LEU A 21 3.26 -0.32 -0.67
C LEU A 21 4.20 -1.47 -1.06
N PHE A 22 5.23 -1.19 -1.86
CA PHE A 22 6.22 -2.20 -2.24
C PHE A 22 7.03 -2.68 -1.04
N PHE A 23 7.46 -1.76 -0.17
CA PHE A 23 8.13 -2.13 1.08
C PHE A 23 7.27 -3.07 1.91
N VAL A 24 5.98 -2.75 2.11
CA VAL A 24 5.06 -3.61 2.86
C VAL A 24 4.98 -4.99 2.21
N ARG A 25 4.70 -5.06 0.91
CA ARG A 25 4.59 -6.32 0.17
C ARG A 25 5.83 -7.21 0.25
N GLU A 26 7.02 -6.61 0.23
CA GLU A 26 8.29 -7.35 0.25
C GLU A 26 8.67 -7.84 1.66
N ASN A 27 8.11 -7.22 2.71
CA ASN A 27 8.49 -7.50 4.10
C ASN A 27 7.38 -8.19 4.92
N THR A 28 6.16 -8.31 4.40
CA THR A 28 5.09 -9.06 5.07
C THR A 28 5.42 -10.55 5.17
N SER A 29 5.06 -11.18 6.28
CA SER A 29 5.13 -12.63 6.45
C SER A 29 4.17 -13.36 5.49
N PRO A 30 4.31 -14.69 5.33
CA PRO A 30 3.48 -15.47 4.39
C PRO A 30 1.96 -15.39 4.63
N ASP A 31 1.54 -15.04 5.84
CA ASP A 31 0.14 -14.78 6.22
C ASP A 31 -0.33 -13.34 5.90
N GLY A 32 0.54 -12.51 5.34
CA GLY A 32 0.25 -11.15 4.90
C GLY A 32 0.43 -10.09 5.99
N MET A 33 1.01 -10.44 7.14
CA MET A 33 1.17 -9.51 8.26
C MET A 33 2.56 -8.86 8.29
N LEU A 34 2.62 -7.60 8.67
CA LEU A 34 3.86 -6.87 8.93
C LEU A 34 3.72 -6.11 10.24
N ILE A 35 4.54 -6.48 11.21
CA ILE A 35 4.67 -5.78 12.49
C ILE A 35 5.99 -5.02 12.44
N TYR A 36 5.93 -3.69 12.29
CA TYR A 36 7.13 -2.91 12.03
C TYR A 36 7.03 -1.46 12.52
N PRO A 37 8.06 -0.90 13.17
CA PRO A 37 8.06 0.51 13.57
C PRO A 37 8.05 1.44 12.35
N LEU A 38 7.11 2.39 12.28
CA LEU A 38 7.01 3.31 11.13
C LEU A 38 8.28 4.12 10.92
N ARG A 39 8.96 4.47 12.01
CA ARG A 39 10.26 5.15 11.98
C ARG A 39 11.28 4.39 11.16
N ASP A 40 11.30 3.07 11.27
CA ASP A 40 12.30 2.26 10.59
C ASP A 40 11.93 2.03 9.11
N ILE A 41 10.62 2.02 8.78
CA ILE A 41 10.15 2.11 7.39
C ILE A 41 10.63 3.43 6.78
N GLY A 42 10.39 4.53 7.49
CA GLY A 42 10.79 5.88 7.06
C GLY A 42 12.29 5.99 6.83
N LYS A 43 13.13 5.53 7.78
CA LYS A 43 14.59 5.47 7.60
C LYS A 43 15.01 4.67 6.37
N THR A 44 14.37 3.53 6.13
CA THR A 44 14.72 2.65 5.00
C THR A 44 14.38 3.30 3.66
N LEU A 45 13.24 4.01 3.60
CA LEU A 45 12.74 4.62 2.36
C LEU A 45 13.14 6.09 2.18
N GLY A 46 13.77 6.71 3.18
CA GLY A 46 14.14 8.13 3.15
C GLY A 46 12.97 9.09 3.43
N TYR A 47 11.95 8.64 4.16
CA TYR A 47 10.77 9.44 4.54
C TYR A 47 10.68 9.65 6.06
N SER A 48 9.98 10.69 6.49
CA SER A 48 9.66 10.87 7.91
C SER A 48 8.62 9.86 8.40
N GLU A 49 8.61 9.60 9.70
CA GLU A 49 7.62 8.73 10.36
C GLU A 49 6.19 9.19 10.08
N LEU A 50 5.95 10.52 10.10
CA LEU A 50 4.65 11.13 9.81
C LEU A 50 4.21 10.92 8.36
N GLU A 51 5.14 11.02 7.41
CA GLU A 51 4.85 10.77 5.99
C GLU A 51 4.46 9.31 5.78
N VAL A 52 5.20 8.37 6.36
CA VAL A 52 4.86 6.94 6.28
C VAL A 52 3.49 6.66 6.89
N GLN A 53 3.18 7.23 8.06
CA GLN A 53 1.88 7.05 8.71
C GLN A 53 0.73 7.55 7.82
N ARG A 54 0.86 8.76 7.27
CA ARG A 54 -0.15 9.34 6.36
C ARG A 54 -0.32 8.49 5.11
N THR A 55 0.79 8.02 4.53
CA THR A 55 0.77 7.13 3.37
C THR A 55 0.06 5.81 3.66
N LEU A 56 0.32 5.18 4.81
CA LEU A 56 -0.38 3.94 5.19
C LEU A 56 -1.88 4.16 5.35
N ARG A 57 -2.31 5.29 5.94
CA ARG A 57 -3.73 5.67 6.01
C ARG A 57 -4.35 5.89 4.62
N ASN A 58 -3.60 6.49 3.69
CA ASN A 58 -4.07 6.63 2.31
C ASN A 58 -4.21 5.27 1.61
N LEU A 59 -3.21 4.40 1.74
CA LEU A 59 -3.26 3.05 1.16
C LEU A 59 -4.39 2.21 1.75
N GLU A 60 -4.68 2.38 3.04
CA GLU A 60 -5.85 1.78 3.72
C GLU A 60 -7.17 2.28 3.12
N ASN A 61 -7.32 3.59 2.91
CA ASN A 61 -8.50 4.16 2.25
C ASN A 61 -8.70 3.63 0.82
N LEU A 62 -7.60 3.33 0.12
CA LEU A 62 -7.60 2.71 -1.21
C LEU A 62 -7.82 1.18 -1.16
N LYS A 63 -7.99 0.62 0.04
CA LYS A 63 -8.16 -0.83 0.30
C LYS A 63 -6.98 -1.66 -0.19
N LEU A 64 -5.78 -1.10 -0.16
CA LEU A 64 -4.54 -1.78 -0.53
C LEU A 64 -3.82 -2.41 0.66
N VAL A 65 -4.11 -1.94 1.87
CA VAL A 65 -3.63 -2.47 3.16
C VAL A 65 -4.73 -2.34 4.22
N ASP A 66 -4.59 -3.01 5.37
CA ASP A 66 -5.32 -2.71 6.62
C ASP A 66 -4.26 -2.25 7.64
N TYR A 67 -4.35 -1.01 8.11
CA TYR A 67 -3.34 -0.38 8.93
C TYR A 67 -3.85 -0.14 10.36
N ARG A 68 -3.25 -0.86 11.31
CA ARG A 68 -3.59 -0.78 12.73
C ARG A 68 -2.46 -0.15 13.50
N GLU A 69 -2.77 0.98 14.09
CA GLU A 69 -1.85 1.71 14.95
C GLU A 69 -1.85 1.07 16.34
N GLY A 70 -0.67 0.99 16.95
CA GLY A 70 -0.54 0.55 18.33
C GLY A 70 -1.29 1.48 19.28
N GLU A 71 -1.85 0.94 20.36
CA GLU A 71 -2.68 1.72 21.29
C GLU A 71 -1.86 2.73 22.11
N SER A 72 -0.59 2.42 22.36
CA SER A 72 0.33 3.23 23.16
C SER A 72 1.63 3.58 22.44
N PRO A 73 2.31 4.67 22.84
CA PRO A 73 3.67 4.96 22.37
C PRO A 73 4.63 3.81 22.71
N GLY A 74 5.03 3.05 21.70
CA GLY A 74 5.90 1.87 21.84
C GLY A 74 5.22 0.55 21.48
N ASP A 75 3.90 0.53 21.39
CA ASP A 75 3.19 -0.61 20.81
C ASP A 75 3.51 -0.68 19.31
N PRO A 76 3.77 -1.89 18.77
CA PRO A 76 4.14 -2.00 17.39
C PRO A 76 2.91 -1.79 16.50
N ASN A 77 3.12 -1.10 15.39
CA ASN A 77 2.09 -0.97 14.37
C ASN A 77 1.99 -2.26 13.57
N MET A 78 0.77 -2.60 13.16
CA MET A 78 0.47 -3.77 12.35
C MET A 78 -0.12 -3.34 11.01
N ILE A 79 0.45 -3.87 9.94
CA ILE A 79 0.01 -3.67 8.56
C ILE A 79 -0.34 -5.04 8.01
N LEU A 80 -1.57 -5.22 7.55
CA LEU A 80 -1.95 -6.40 6.78
C LEU A 80 -1.92 -6.05 5.29
N TYR A 81 -1.50 -7.02 4.48
CA TYR A 81 -1.44 -6.93 3.03
C TYR A 81 -1.84 -8.26 2.41
N LYS A 82 -2.53 -8.20 1.28
CA LYS A 82 -2.80 -9.37 0.44
C LYS A 82 -2.65 -9.00 -1.03
N ASP A 83 -2.02 -9.86 -1.81
CA ASP A 83 -1.86 -9.65 -3.27
C ASP A 83 -3.23 -9.50 -3.99
N GLU A 84 -4.29 -10.11 -3.46
CA GLU A 84 -5.65 -9.99 -4.00
C GLU A 84 -6.16 -8.54 -3.99
N TRP A 85 -5.82 -7.74 -2.97
CA TRP A 85 -6.23 -6.34 -2.87
C TRP A 85 -5.60 -5.47 -3.96
N LEU A 86 -4.32 -5.71 -4.26
CA LEU A 86 -3.66 -5.07 -5.39
C LEU A 86 -4.32 -5.49 -6.71
N ASN A 87 -4.65 -6.78 -6.87
CA ASN A 87 -5.33 -7.27 -8.07
C ASN A 87 -6.70 -6.60 -8.25
N GLU A 88 -7.53 -6.53 -7.21
CA GLU A 88 -8.83 -5.85 -7.24
C GLU A 88 -8.71 -4.37 -7.59
N PHE A 89 -7.76 -3.67 -6.97
CA PHE A 89 -7.47 -2.27 -7.26
C PHE A 89 -7.12 -2.09 -8.74
N THR A 90 -6.21 -2.91 -9.27
CA THR A 90 -5.79 -2.84 -10.67
C THR A 90 -6.93 -3.17 -11.65
N GLN A 91 -7.84 -4.08 -11.28
CA GLN A 91 -8.99 -4.46 -12.10
C GLN A 91 -10.04 -3.34 -12.17
N LYS A 92 -10.44 -2.76 -11.03
CA LYS A 92 -11.43 -1.65 -10.98
C LYS A 92 -11.00 -0.46 -11.83
N HIS A 93 -9.71 -0.14 -11.82
CA HIS A 93 -9.17 0.96 -12.61
C HIS A 93 -8.93 0.61 -14.09
N SER A 94 -8.90 -0.68 -14.44
CA SER A 94 -8.91 -1.10 -15.85
C SER A 94 -10.30 -1.00 -16.49
N SER A 95 -11.37 -1.24 -15.71
CA SER A 95 -12.76 -1.23 -16.17
C SER A 95 -13.33 0.18 -16.38
N GLN A 96 -12.90 1.19 -15.62
CA GLN A 96 -13.34 2.58 -15.83
C GLN A 96 -12.89 3.21 -17.17
N MET A 97 -11.99 2.56 -17.92
CA MET A 97 -11.54 3.02 -19.25
C MET A 97 -12.28 2.37 -20.42
N SER A 98 -13.10 1.32 -20.20
CA SER A 98 -13.91 0.75 -21.28
C SER A 98 -15.21 1.51 -21.53
N ASP A 99 -15.70 2.29 -20.56
CA ASP A 99 -16.97 3.01 -20.65
C ASP A 99 -16.86 4.36 -21.40
N PHE A 100 -15.66 4.79 -21.77
CA PHE A 100 -15.44 6.04 -22.52
C PHE A 100 -15.44 5.88 -24.05
N ASN A 101 -15.61 4.64 -24.53
CA ASN A 101 -15.68 4.29 -25.96
C ASN A 101 -17.01 3.61 -26.35
N SER A 102 -18.06 3.74 -25.52
CA SER A 102 -19.43 3.32 -25.87
C SER A 102 -20.31 4.52 -26.20
#